data_AF-A0A6I8V0T6-F1
#
_entry.id   AF-A0A6I8V0T6-F1
#
_cell.length_a   1.000
_cell.length_b   1.000
_cell.length_c   1.000
_cell.angle_alpha   90.00
_cell.angle_beta   90.00
_cell.angle_gamma   90.00
#
_symmetry.space_group_name_H-M   'P 1'
#
loop_
_entity.id
_entity.type
_entity.pdbx_description
1 polymer ?
#
loop_
_entity_poly.entity_id
_entity_poly.type
_entity_poly.pdbx_seq_one_letter_code
_entity_poly.pdbx_strand_id
1 'polypeptide(L)'
;MHHHQNLGDAAAMPGMLPPYEAMAMYEQPKPRFIFKMPRVVPDQKSKYDSDELFRRLCRETEVRYTGYRERAIDERRMRFVNDCRKGYAELSFVTSGTNVQLYFNANHNPYAQDQECDFERERGKVHLRSHFIMNGVCVRFRGWVDLDRLDGVATLEFDEGRALQEDVQLREQIESYNQRMNESKRIYPVPHTPPEDHIRRGGPGMPGGPMGW
;
A
#
# COMPACT_ATOMS: atom_id res chain seq x y z
N MET A 1 -36.76 -55.98 57.92
CA MET A 1 -35.33 -55.80 58.27
C MET A 1 -34.55 -56.43 57.12
N HIS A 2 -33.79 -55.80 56.24
CA HIS A 2 -33.09 -54.50 56.13
C HIS A 2 -33.34 -53.92 54.71
N HIS A 3 -33.52 -52.61 54.44
CA HIS A 3 -32.53 -51.51 54.33
C HIS A 3 -31.31 -51.88 53.46
N HIS A 4 -30.78 -51.09 52.53
CA HIS A 4 -31.05 -49.75 51.98
C HIS A 4 -30.21 -49.63 50.68
N GLN A 5 -30.42 -48.57 49.91
CA GLN A 5 -29.73 -48.21 48.67
C GLN A 5 -28.19 -48.28 48.76
N ASN A 6 -27.52 -48.59 47.64
CA ASN A 6 -26.23 -47.98 47.34
C ASN A 6 -26.10 -47.71 45.83
N LEU A 7 -26.04 -46.42 45.49
CA LEU A 7 -25.48 -45.92 44.24
C LEU A 7 -23.97 -46.17 44.26
N GLY A 8 -23.37 -46.47 43.11
CA GLY A 8 -21.92 -46.44 42.98
C GLY A 8 -21.42 -47.12 41.72
N ASP A 9 -21.01 -46.29 40.76
CA ASP A 9 -19.96 -46.55 39.77
C ASP A 9 -20.09 -47.78 38.88
N ALA A 10 -20.73 -47.59 37.72
CA ALA A 10 -20.37 -48.28 36.49
C ALA A 10 -19.77 -47.26 35.51
N ALA A 11 -18.46 -47.06 35.67
CA ALA A 11 -17.47 -46.66 34.67
C ALA A 11 -18.01 -45.92 33.43
N ALA A 12 -17.99 -44.58 33.49
CA ALA A 12 -17.89 -43.77 32.29
C ALA A 12 -16.56 -44.11 31.60
N MET A 13 -16.64 -44.82 30.48
CA MET A 13 -15.50 -45.06 29.59
C MET A 13 -14.96 -43.70 29.10
N PRO A 14 -13.66 -43.41 29.27
CA PRO A 14 -13.09 -42.18 28.74
C PRO A 14 -12.92 -42.33 27.23
N GLY A 15 -13.60 -41.51 26.42
CA GLY A 15 -13.16 -41.29 25.04
C GLY A 15 -14.17 -41.25 23.89
N MET A 16 -15.48 -41.13 24.10
CA MET A 16 -16.40 -40.79 22.99
C MET A 16 -17.04 -39.42 23.21
N LEU A 17 -16.40 -38.39 22.67
CA LEU A 17 -17.06 -37.11 22.39
C LEU A 17 -18.21 -37.36 21.39
N PRO A 18 -19.37 -36.70 21.58
CA PRO A 18 -20.50 -36.85 20.66
C PRO A 18 -20.11 -36.39 19.23
N PRO A 19 -20.62 -37.02 18.16
CA PRO A 19 -20.15 -36.81 16.78
C PRO A 19 -20.28 -35.35 16.29
N TYR A 20 -21.18 -34.57 16.88
CA TYR A 20 -21.39 -33.17 16.49
C TYR A 20 -20.31 -32.23 17.03
N GLU A 21 -19.68 -32.54 18.17
CA GLU A 21 -18.62 -31.72 18.76
C GLU A 21 -17.25 -32.02 18.13
N ALA A 22 -17.03 -33.25 17.67
CA ALA A 22 -15.84 -33.61 16.89
C ALA A 22 -15.80 -32.90 15.52
N MET A 23 -16.96 -32.54 14.96
CA MET A 23 -17.06 -31.91 13.64
C MET A 23 -16.70 -30.41 13.66
N ALA A 24 -16.98 -29.72 14.78
CA ALA A 24 -16.69 -28.29 14.94
C ALA A 24 -15.18 -27.99 15.15
N MET A 25 -14.41 -29.01 15.54
CA MET A 25 -12.96 -28.87 15.81
C MET A 25 -12.10 -28.91 14.53
N TYR A 26 -12.68 -29.21 13.37
CA TYR A 26 -11.99 -29.25 12.07
C TYR A 26 -12.49 -28.18 11.09
N GLU A 27 -13.15 -27.12 11.55
CA GLU A 27 -13.37 -25.96 10.69
C GLU A 27 -12.03 -25.25 10.50
N GLN A 28 -11.28 -25.70 9.48
CA GLN A 28 -10.02 -25.08 9.08
C GLN A 28 -10.27 -23.58 8.88
N PRO A 29 -9.52 -22.71 9.56
CA PRO A 29 -9.74 -21.27 9.44
C PRO A 29 -9.53 -20.86 7.98
N LYS A 30 -10.59 -20.29 7.38
CA LYS A 30 -10.57 -19.87 5.97
C LYS A 30 -9.36 -18.95 5.75
N PRO A 31 -8.49 -19.25 4.77
CA PRO A 31 -7.29 -18.46 4.54
C PRO A 31 -7.68 -17.02 4.17
N ARG A 32 -7.22 -16.07 4.98
CA ARG A 32 -7.40 -14.64 4.71
C ARG A 32 -6.33 -14.18 3.73
N PHE A 33 -6.67 -14.16 2.44
CA PHE A 33 -5.79 -13.60 1.43
C PHE A 33 -5.91 -12.07 1.42
N ILE A 34 -4.86 -11.39 1.85
CA ILE A 34 -4.78 -9.92 1.81
C ILE A 34 -4.08 -9.53 0.51
N PHE A 35 -4.85 -8.99 -0.44
CA PHE A 35 -4.29 -8.27 -1.59
C PHE A 35 -3.83 -6.89 -1.11
N LYS A 36 -2.54 -6.56 -1.28
CA LYS A 36 -2.05 -5.21 -0.96
C LYS A 36 -2.52 -4.27 -2.06
N MET A 37 -3.14 -3.14 -1.66
CA MET A 37 -3.65 -2.18 -2.62
C MET A 37 -2.50 -1.59 -3.46
N PRO A 38 -2.68 -1.41 -4.79
CA PRO A 38 -1.61 -0.93 -5.67
C PRO A 38 -1.14 0.46 -5.26
N ARG A 39 0.18 0.68 -5.31
CA ARG A 39 0.79 1.98 -4.99
C ARG A 39 0.68 2.99 -6.14
N VAL A 40 0.49 2.49 -7.36
CA VAL A 40 0.42 3.27 -8.60
C VAL A 40 -0.95 3.17 -9.25
N VAL A 41 -1.34 4.20 -10.01
CA VAL A 41 -2.57 4.16 -10.82
C VAL A 41 -2.35 3.32 -12.09
N PRO A 42 -3.40 2.74 -12.70
CA PRO A 42 -3.26 1.90 -13.89
C PRO A 42 -2.65 2.61 -15.10
N ASP A 43 -3.10 3.84 -15.41
CA ASP A 43 -2.57 4.65 -16.51
C ASP A 43 -1.82 5.87 -15.97
N GLN A 44 -0.59 5.61 -15.51
CA GLN A 44 0.26 6.62 -14.91
C GLN A 44 0.61 7.74 -15.90
N LYS A 45 0.83 7.38 -17.17
CA LYS A 45 1.25 8.33 -18.20
C LYS A 45 0.13 9.32 -18.52
N SER A 46 -1.09 8.84 -18.73
CA SER A 46 -2.25 9.70 -18.93
C SER A 46 -2.49 10.61 -17.72
N LYS A 47 -2.36 10.09 -16.49
CA LYS A 47 -2.46 10.92 -15.27
C LYS A 47 -1.39 12.00 -15.23
N TYR A 48 -0.13 11.67 -15.53
CA TYR A 48 0.96 12.63 -15.57
C TYR A 48 0.72 13.75 -16.60
N ASP A 49 0.22 13.42 -17.80
CA ASP A 49 0.00 14.40 -18.87
C ASP A 49 -1.27 15.25 -18.67
N SER A 50 -2.27 14.73 -17.94
CA SER A 50 -3.57 15.40 -17.74
C SER A 50 -3.65 16.25 -16.48
N ASP A 51 -2.99 15.84 -15.39
CA ASP A 51 -3.08 16.48 -14.09
C ASP A 51 -2.38 17.85 -14.06
N GLU A 52 -3.07 18.87 -13.53
CA GLU A 52 -2.54 20.23 -13.47
C GLU A 52 -1.26 20.35 -12.62
N LEU A 53 -1.15 19.58 -11.55
CA LEU A 53 0.02 19.61 -10.68
C LEU A 53 1.26 19.15 -11.47
N PHE A 54 1.16 18.03 -12.17
CA PHE A 54 2.27 17.52 -12.98
C PHE A 54 2.60 18.44 -14.14
N ARG A 55 1.62 19.03 -14.82
CA ARG A 55 1.87 20.04 -15.87
C ARG A 55 2.63 21.27 -15.38
N ARG A 56 2.45 21.66 -14.11
CA ARG A 56 3.21 22.76 -13.50
C ARG A 56 4.62 22.29 -13.12
N LEU A 57 4.73 21.13 -12.49
CA LEU A 57 5.99 20.59 -11.96
C LEU A 57 6.92 20.01 -13.03
N CYS A 58 6.41 19.63 -14.20
CA CYS A 58 7.24 19.14 -15.32
C CYS A 58 8.02 20.24 -16.03
N ARG A 59 7.68 21.51 -15.77
CA ARG A 59 8.44 22.65 -16.26
C ARG A 59 9.59 22.93 -15.31
N GLU A 60 10.66 23.42 -15.90
CA GLU A 60 11.78 23.94 -15.14
C GLU A 60 11.31 25.12 -14.27
N THR A 61 11.36 24.95 -12.96
CA THR A 61 10.80 25.89 -11.98
C THR A 61 11.73 26.10 -10.79
N GLU A 62 11.63 27.25 -10.15
CA GLU A 62 12.45 27.58 -8.97
C GLU A 62 12.10 26.65 -7.81
N VAL A 63 13.14 26.12 -7.17
CA VAL A 63 13.05 25.35 -5.93
C VAL A 63 13.86 26.01 -4.83
N ARG A 64 13.44 25.84 -3.57
CA ARG A 64 14.17 26.31 -2.39
C ARG A 64 14.31 25.23 -1.35
N TYR A 65 15.46 25.22 -0.67
CA TYR A 65 15.65 24.39 0.50
C TYR A 65 14.81 24.88 1.67
N THR A 66 14.07 23.97 2.28
CA THR A 66 13.09 24.28 3.32
C THR A 66 13.47 23.81 4.71
N GLY A 67 14.61 23.13 4.86
CA GLY A 67 15.11 22.71 6.17
C GLY A 67 15.64 23.88 7.02
N TYR A 68 15.48 23.73 8.33
CA TYR A 68 16.06 24.60 9.37
C TYR A 68 15.81 26.09 9.15
N ARG A 69 14.60 26.50 8.74
CA ARG A 69 14.27 27.90 8.38
C ARG A 69 14.49 28.89 9.53
N GLU A 70 14.44 28.42 10.76
CA GLU A 70 14.66 29.19 11.99
C GLU A 70 16.14 29.47 12.29
N ARG A 71 17.07 28.83 11.56
CA ARG A 71 18.52 28.97 11.77
C ARG A 71 19.14 30.04 10.87
N ALA A 72 20.31 30.53 11.29
CA ALA A 72 21.13 31.42 10.49
C ALA A 72 21.56 30.76 9.17
N ILE A 73 21.73 31.56 8.12
CA ILE A 73 21.98 31.05 6.76
C ILE A 73 23.21 30.14 6.68
N ASP A 74 24.30 30.45 7.39
CA ASP A 74 25.51 29.64 7.38
C ASP A 74 25.31 28.25 8.01
N GLU A 75 24.52 28.17 9.08
CA GLU A 75 24.14 26.87 9.66
C GLU A 75 23.27 26.07 8.69
N ARG A 76 22.32 26.74 8.01
CA ARG A 76 21.46 26.10 7.01
C ARG A 76 22.26 25.53 5.84
N ARG A 77 23.26 26.27 5.35
CA ARG A 77 24.18 25.82 4.28
C ARG A 77 24.92 24.55 4.68
N MET A 78 25.54 24.56 5.85
CA MET A 78 26.26 23.40 6.37
C MET A 78 25.33 22.18 6.53
N ARG A 79 24.12 22.38 7.05
CA ARG A 79 23.15 21.29 7.22
C ARG A 79 22.65 20.75 5.89
N PHE A 80 22.34 21.62 4.92
CA PHE A 80 21.93 21.19 3.59
C PHE A 80 22.96 20.29 2.92
N VAL A 81 24.24 20.69 2.94
CA VAL A 81 25.34 19.88 2.39
C VAL A 81 25.46 18.54 3.11
N ASN A 82 25.35 18.53 4.43
CA ASN A 82 25.42 17.30 5.23
C ASN A 82 24.24 16.36 4.97
N ASP A 83 23.02 16.88 4.84
CA ASP A 83 21.83 16.09 4.55
C ASP A 83 21.95 15.47 3.14
N CYS A 84 22.38 16.25 2.15
CA CYS A 84 22.62 15.76 0.79
C CYS A 84 23.63 14.60 0.79
N ARG A 85 24.75 14.74 1.51
CA ARG A 85 25.76 13.67 1.67
C ARG A 85 25.24 12.43 2.40
N LYS A 86 24.25 12.60 3.28
CA LYS A 86 23.56 11.48 3.96
C LYS A 86 22.50 10.81 3.08
N GLY A 87 22.22 11.35 1.89
CA GLY A 87 21.22 10.79 1.00
C GLY A 87 19.83 11.42 1.15
N TYR A 88 19.70 12.63 1.70
CA TYR A 88 18.41 13.26 1.94
C TYR A 88 18.41 14.76 1.60
N ALA A 89 17.32 15.26 1.03
CA ALA A 89 17.08 16.70 0.90
C ALA A 89 15.59 17.02 0.95
N GLU A 90 15.24 18.18 1.51
CA GLU A 90 13.87 18.68 1.50
C GLU A 90 13.81 20.01 0.73
N LEU A 91 13.10 20.00 -0.39
CA LEU A 91 12.97 21.14 -1.29
C LEU A 91 11.50 21.50 -1.50
N SER A 92 11.24 22.73 -1.89
CA SER A 92 9.90 23.18 -2.26
C SER A 92 9.91 23.89 -3.59
N PHE A 93 9.00 23.49 -4.47
CA PHE A 93 8.71 24.18 -5.72
C PHE A 93 8.01 25.51 -5.41
N VAL A 94 8.68 26.63 -5.68
CA VAL A 94 8.22 27.96 -5.27
C VAL A 94 6.89 28.32 -5.91
N THR A 95 6.71 27.99 -7.19
CA THR A 95 5.49 28.34 -7.95
C THR A 95 4.26 27.57 -7.49
N SER A 96 4.40 26.29 -7.15
CA SER A 96 3.27 25.45 -6.75
C SER A 96 3.10 25.33 -5.22
N GLY A 97 4.12 25.74 -4.44
CA GLY A 97 4.21 25.49 -3.01
C GLY A 97 4.38 24.01 -2.64
N THR A 98 4.72 23.15 -3.62
CA THR A 98 4.82 21.70 -3.40
C THR A 98 6.14 21.36 -2.72
N ASN A 99 6.07 20.87 -1.49
CA ASN A 99 7.23 20.34 -0.78
C ASN A 99 7.50 18.90 -1.23
N VAL A 100 8.76 18.59 -1.48
CA VAL A 100 9.25 17.25 -1.85
C VAL A 100 10.40 16.86 -0.94
N GLN A 101 10.33 15.62 -0.46
CA GLN A 101 11.40 14.97 0.28
C GLN A 101 12.10 14.01 -0.66
N LEU A 102 13.36 14.31 -0.93
CA LEU A 102 14.21 13.56 -1.83
C LEU A 102 15.04 12.60 -1.00
N TYR A 103 15.06 11.35 -1.45
CA TYR A 103 15.94 10.33 -0.93
C TYR A 103 16.86 9.88 -2.07
N PHE A 104 18.14 9.90 -1.79
CA PHE A 104 19.19 9.42 -2.67
C PHE A 104 19.64 8.07 -2.13
N ASN A 105 19.97 7.13 -3.02
CA ASN A 105 20.46 5.80 -2.68
C ASN A 105 19.43 4.91 -1.93
N ALA A 106 18.19 4.87 -2.40
CA ALA A 106 17.14 4.01 -1.82
C ALA A 106 17.47 2.50 -1.86
N ASN A 107 18.42 2.08 -2.70
CA ASN A 107 18.78 0.67 -2.91
C ASN A 107 20.15 0.28 -2.32
N HIS A 108 20.78 1.15 -1.50
CA HIS A 108 22.12 0.92 -0.92
C HIS A 108 23.21 0.58 -1.96
N ASN A 109 23.09 1.07 -3.19
CA ASN A 109 24.13 0.94 -4.20
C ASN A 109 25.13 2.11 -4.06
N PRO A 110 26.36 1.88 -3.58
CA PRO A 110 27.34 2.96 -3.38
C PRO A 110 27.69 3.69 -4.69
N TYR A 111 27.55 3.03 -5.85
CA TYR A 111 27.81 3.65 -7.16
C TYR A 111 26.66 4.53 -7.67
N ALA A 112 25.46 4.42 -7.09
CA ALA A 112 24.32 5.24 -7.50
C ALA A 112 24.33 6.63 -6.84
N GLN A 113 25.03 6.76 -5.70
CA GLN A 113 25.05 8.00 -4.91
C GLN A 113 25.67 9.17 -5.68
N ASP A 114 26.78 8.92 -6.40
CA ASP A 114 27.44 9.93 -7.24
C ASP A 114 26.57 10.38 -8.43
N GLN A 115 25.59 9.58 -8.84
CA GLN A 115 24.67 9.94 -9.94
C GLN A 115 23.43 10.70 -9.46
N GLU A 116 23.04 10.52 -8.20
CA GLU A 116 21.83 11.08 -7.62
C GLU A 116 22.09 12.38 -6.83
N CYS A 117 23.29 12.56 -6.30
CA CYS A 117 23.70 13.76 -5.59
C CYS A 117 25.15 14.13 -5.93
N ASP A 118 25.32 15.05 -6.87
CA ASP A 118 26.61 15.38 -7.48
C ASP A 118 27.03 16.83 -7.17
N PHE A 119 28.12 17.00 -6.42
CA PHE A 119 28.71 18.29 -6.07
C PHE A 119 29.79 18.76 -7.04
N GLU A 120 30.32 17.86 -7.88
CA GLU A 120 31.48 18.11 -8.74
C GLU A 120 31.07 18.56 -10.15
N ARG A 121 29.83 18.28 -10.55
CA ARG A 121 29.30 18.65 -11.87
C ARG A 121 29.33 20.14 -12.17
N GLU A 122 29.01 20.98 -11.20
CA GLU A 122 29.06 22.44 -11.36
C GLU A 122 29.47 23.12 -10.04
N ARG A 123 30.51 23.94 -10.10
CA ARG A 123 31.08 24.59 -8.92
C ARG A 123 30.05 25.47 -8.21
N GLY A 124 29.91 25.29 -6.91
CA GLY A 124 28.99 26.07 -6.07
C GLY A 124 27.54 25.59 -6.12
N LYS A 125 27.26 24.50 -6.84
CA LYS A 125 25.94 23.88 -6.92
C LYS A 125 26.01 22.41 -6.57
N VAL A 126 24.86 21.85 -6.22
CA VAL A 126 24.66 20.40 -6.13
C VAL A 126 23.57 20.01 -7.12
N HIS A 127 23.86 19.04 -7.98
CA HIS A 127 22.89 18.44 -8.88
C HIS A 127 22.22 17.25 -8.20
N LEU A 128 20.89 17.26 -8.20
CA LEU A 128 20.08 16.31 -7.47
C LEU A 128 19.15 15.56 -8.43
N ARG A 129 19.08 14.25 -8.25
CA ARG A 129 18.17 13.35 -8.94
C ARG A 129 17.61 12.36 -7.93
N SER A 130 16.29 12.20 -7.91
CA SER A 130 15.63 11.26 -7.01
C SER A 130 14.37 10.70 -7.66
N HIS A 131 14.05 9.46 -7.37
CA HIS A 131 12.94 8.73 -7.95
C HIS A 131 11.91 8.41 -6.86
N PHE A 132 10.63 8.70 -7.09
CA PHE A 132 9.57 8.40 -6.12
C PHE A 132 8.18 8.29 -6.78
N ILE A 133 7.18 7.87 -5.99
CA ILE A 133 5.78 7.81 -6.43
C ILE A 133 5.05 9.00 -5.82
N MET A 134 4.50 9.87 -6.66
CA MET A 134 3.67 11.01 -6.26
C MET A 134 2.24 10.79 -6.76
N ASN A 135 1.25 10.84 -5.87
CA ASN A 135 -0.17 10.69 -6.25
C ASN A 135 -0.47 9.47 -7.14
N GLY A 136 0.29 8.38 -6.95
CA GLY A 136 0.19 7.14 -7.73
C GLY A 136 0.88 7.15 -9.09
N VAL A 137 1.75 8.14 -9.37
CA VAL A 137 2.56 8.24 -10.60
C VAL A 137 4.03 8.16 -10.23
N CYS A 138 4.77 7.27 -10.90
CA CYS A 138 6.22 7.22 -10.82
C CYS A 138 6.84 8.45 -11.49
N VAL A 139 7.58 9.24 -10.72
CA VAL A 139 8.24 10.46 -11.18
C VAL A 139 9.71 10.48 -10.78
N ARG A 140 10.49 11.23 -11.55
CA ARG A 140 11.90 11.52 -11.30
C ARG A 140 12.06 13.02 -11.10
N PHE A 141 12.51 13.41 -9.91
CA PHE A 141 13.04 14.74 -9.67
C PHE A 141 14.41 14.88 -10.33
N ARG A 142 14.62 16.02 -11.00
CA ARG A 142 15.91 16.41 -11.57
C ARG A 142 16.08 17.91 -11.44
N GLY A 143 17.18 18.35 -10.85
CA GLY A 143 17.47 19.77 -10.68
C GLY A 143 18.85 20.03 -10.12
N TRP A 144 19.08 21.28 -9.77
CA TRP A 144 20.27 21.73 -9.06
C TRP A 144 19.91 22.79 -8.01
N VAL A 145 20.74 22.92 -6.98
CA VAL A 145 20.60 23.91 -5.92
C VAL A 145 21.94 24.61 -5.70
N ASP A 146 21.93 25.94 -5.63
CA ASP A 146 23.05 26.78 -5.26
C ASP A 146 23.37 26.61 -3.77
N LEU A 147 24.63 26.32 -3.44
CA LEU A 147 25.06 26.00 -2.09
C LEU A 147 25.08 27.23 -1.16
N ASP A 148 25.20 28.43 -1.71
CA ASP A 148 25.23 29.67 -0.93
C ASP A 148 23.82 30.25 -0.76
N ARG A 149 23.00 30.23 -1.80
CA ARG A 149 21.65 30.82 -1.78
C ARG A 149 20.59 29.87 -1.27
N LEU A 150 20.84 28.55 -1.34
CA LEU A 150 19.88 27.50 -0.99
C LEU A 150 18.58 27.56 -1.82
N ASP A 151 18.71 28.07 -3.03
CA ASP A 151 17.69 28.07 -4.07
C ASP A 151 18.28 27.49 -5.36
N GLY A 152 17.42 27.19 -6.32
CA GLY A 152 17.84 26.58 -7.55
C GLY A 152 16.67 26.28 -8.44
N VAL A 153 16.85 25.30 -9.31
CA VAL A 153 15.92 25.03 -10.39
C VAL A 153 15.75 23.52 -10.57
N ALA A 154 14.51 23.07 -10.70
CA ALA A 154 14.20 21.66 -10.89
C ALA A 154 12.95 21.42 -11.74
N THR A 155 12.77 20.16 -12.12
CA THR A 155 11.59 19.63 -12.79
C THR A 155 11.28 18.22 -12.28
N LEU A 156 10.00 17.81 -12.38
CA LEU A 156 9.55 16.43 -12.23
C LEU A 156 9.26 15.81 -13.60
N GLU A 157 10.04 14.80 -13.96
CA GLU A 157 9.89 14.02 -15.18
C GLU A 157 9.10 12.73 -14.90
N PHE A 158 8.36 12.20 -15.88
CA PHE A 158 7.76 10.87 -15.77
C PHE A 158 8.85 9.80 -15.79
N ASP A 159 8.76 8.82 -14.88
CA ASP A 159 9.72 7.74 -14.77
C ASP A 159 9.16 6.44 -15.38
N GLU A 160 9.32 6.32 -16.70
CA GLU A 160 8.85 5.15 -17.47
C GLU A 160 9.45 3.84 -16.98
N GLY A 161 10.74 3.83 -16.65
CA GLY A 161 11.45 2.62 -16.21
C GLY A 161 10.87 2.10 -14.90
N ARG A 162 10.65 3.00 -13.93
CA ARG A 162 10.03 2.62 -12.65
C ARG A 162 8.54 2.33 -12.78
N ALA A 163 7.82 3.04 -13.66
CA ALA A 163 6.42 2.76 -13.93
C ALA A 163 6.23 1.34 -14.46
N LEU A 164 7.09 0.90 -15.39
CA LEU A 164 7.09 -0.47 -15.92
C LEU A 164 7.42 -1.49 -14.82
N GLN A 165 8.41 -1.20 -13.98
CA GLN A 165 8.79 -2.08 -12.88
C GLN A 165 7.65 -2.27 -11.87
N GLU A 166 6.96 -1.20 -11.48
CA GLU A 166 5.80 -1.28 -10.57
C GLU A 166 4.60 -2.00 -11.23
N ASP A 167 4.40 -1.86 -12.55
CA ASP A 167 3.36 -2.61 -13.28
C ASP A 167 3.66 -4.11 -13.33
N VAL A 168 4.91 -4.50 -13.58
CA VAL A 168 5.34 -5.91 -13.51
C VAL A 168 5.13 -6.47 -12.11
N GLN A 169 5.58 -5.76 -11.07
CA GLN A 169 5.39 -6.18 -9.67
C GLN A 169 3.92 -6.32 -9.30
N LEU A 170 3.07 -5.40 -9.79
CA LEU A 170 1.63 -5.47 -9.55
C LEU A 170 1.01 -6.69 -10.23
N ARG A 171 1.38 -6.98 -11.48
CA ARG A 171 0.90 -8.16 -12.22
C ARG A 171 1.30 -9.45 -11.51
N GLU A 172 2.55 -9.56 -11.06
CA GLU A 172 3.03 -10.72 -10.29
C GLU A 172 2.25 -10.91 -8.97
N GLN A 173 1.93 -9.80 -8.28
CA GLN A 173 1.10 -9.85 -7.07
C GLN A 173 -0.33 -10.29 -7.34
N ILE A 174 -0.93 -9.82 -8.43
CA ILE A 174 -2.28 -10.23 -8.86
C ILE A 174 -2.30 -11.71 -9.22
N GLU A 175 -1.32 -12.19 -10.00
CA GLU A 175 -1.22 -13.59 -10.39
C GLU A 175 -1.04 -14.50 -9.17
N SER A 176 -0.12 -14.14 -8.27
CA SER A 176 0.11 -14.86 -7.02
C SER A 176 -1.14 -14.89 -6.13
N TYR A 177 -1.88 -13.78 -6.06
CA TYR A 177 -3.14 -13.73 -5.31
C TYR A 177 -4.22 -14.61 -5.95
N ASN A 178 -4.39 -14.52 -7.27
CA ASN A 178 -5.36 -15.32 -8.03
C ASN A 178 -5.06 -16.82 -7.93
N GLN A 179 -3.79 -17.21 -7.98
CA GLN A 179 -3.37 -18.60 -7.82
C GLN A 179 -3.76 -19.13 -6.44
N ARG A 180 -3.41 -18.41 -5.37
CA ARG A 180 -3.77 -18.77 -3.99
C ARG A 180 -5.28 -18.83 -3.78
N MET A 181 -6.02 -17.88 -4.37
CA MET A 181 -7.48 -17.88 -4.34
C MET A 181 -8.07 -19.09 -5.07
N ASN A 182 -7.52 -19.45 -6.23
CA ASN A 182 -7.97 -20.60 -7.00
C ASN A 182 -7.66 -21.92 -6.29
N GLU A 183 -6.47 -22.07 -5.73
CA GLU A 183 -6.08 -23.20 -4.88
C GLU A 183 -7.02 -23.33 -3.68
N SER A 184 -7.33 -22.23 -2.99
CA SER A 184 -8.31 -22.23 -1.91
C SER A 184 -9.71 -22.65 -2.37
N LYS A 185 -10.17 -22.22 -3.54
CA LYS A 185 -11.47 -22.66 -4.10
C LYS A 185 -11.49 -24.15 -4.45
N ARG A 186 -10.35 -24.72 -4.84
CA ARG A 186 -10.22 -26.16 -5.10
C ARG A 186 -10.23 -26.98 -3.81
N ILE A 187 -9.57 -26.48 -2.76
CA ILE A 187 -9.48 -27.15 -1.45
C ILE A 187 -10.80 -27.04 -0.68
N TYR A 188 -11.51 -25.91 -0.83
CA TYR A 188 -12.83 -25.67 -0.26
C TYR A 188 -13.86 -25.43 -1.37
N PRO A 189 -14.33 -26.48 -2.06
CA PRO A 189 -15.46 -26.34 -2.98
C PRO A 189 -16.66 -25.84 -2.18
N VAL A 190 -17.21 -24.68 -2.55
CA VAL A 190 -18.48 -24.22 -1.98
C VAL A 190 -19.54 -25.23 -2.44
N PRO A 191 -20.27 -25.92 -1.53
CA PRO A 191 -21.37 -26.76 -1.96
C PRO A 191 -22.38 -25.88 -2.70
N HIS A 192 -22.74 -26.24 -3.92
CA HIS A 192 -23.91 -25.68 -4.57
C HIS A 192 -25.12 -26.07 -3.73
N THR A 193 -25.58 -25.19 -2.83
CA THR A 193 -26.95 -25.29 -2.33
C THR A 193 -27.85 -25.02 -3.53
N PRO A 194 -28.68 -25.98 -3.96
CA PRO A 194 -29.70 -25.70 -4.97
C PRO A 194 -30.58 -24.57 -4.43
N PRO A 195 -31.12 -23.68 -5.28
CA PRO A 195 -32.17 -22.77 -4.83
C PRO A 195 -33.29 -23.62 -4.22
N GLU A 196 -33.58 -23.41 -2.94
CA GLU A 196 -34.68 -24.10 -2.26
C GLU A 196 -36.00 -23.68 -2.91
N ASP A 197 -36.50 -24.51 -3.83
CA ASP A 197 -37.90 -24.50 -4.22
C ASP A 197 -38.72 -24.98 -3.02
N HIS A 198 -39.08 -24.04 -2.15
CA HIS A 198 -40.11 -24.27 -1.14
C HIS A 198 -41.48 -24.27 -1.82
N ILE A 199 -41.79 -25.45 -2.35
CA ILE A 199 -43.10 -25.94 -2.75
C ILE A 199 -44.12 -25.55 -1.67
N ARG A 200 -45.10 -24.76 -2.09
CA ARG A 200 -46.38 -24.54 -1.40
C ARG A 200 -46.98 -25.89 -1.01
N ARG A 201 -46.96 -26.23 0.28
CA ARG A 201 -47.86 -27.24 0.86
C ARG A 201 -48.91 -26.52 1.70
N GLY A 202 -50.12 -26.50 1.15
CA GLY A 202 -51.31 -26.07 1.85
C GLY A 202 -51.63 -26.96 3.06
N GLY A 203 -52.19 -26.33 4.08
CA GLY A 203 -52.78 -26.92 5.28
C GLY A 203 -53.66 -25.86 5.95
N PRO A 204 -54.72 -26.26 6.68
CA PRO A 204 -56.08 -25.80 6.43
C PRO A 204 -56.46 -24.51 7.18
N GLY A 205 -57.45 -23.82 6.61
CA GLY A 205 -57.90 -22.51 7.03
C GLY A 205 -58.48 -22.42 8.44
N MET A 206 -58.40 -21.20 8.97
CA MET A 206 -59.30 -20.62 9.96
C MET A 206 -59.57 -19.16 9.57
N PRO A 207 -60.76 -18.63 9.86
CA PRO A 207 -61.41 -17.59 9.07
C PRO A 207 -61.03 -16.16 9.49
N GLY A 208 -61.20 -15.24 8.55
CA GLY A 208 -60.90 -13.83 8.71
C GLY A 208 -61.77 -13.08 9.73
N GLY A 209 -61.22 -11.94 10.14
CA GLY A 209 -61.85 -10.87 10.92
C GLY A 209 -60.93 -9.63 10.88
N PRO A 210 -61.47 -8.41 10.96
CA PRO A 210 -61.38 -7.45 9.86
C PRO A 210 -60.31 -6.36 10.00
N MET A 211 -60.00 -5.74 8.85
CA MET A 211 -59.36 -4.44 8.73
C MET A 211 -60.14 -3.35 9.47
N GLY A 212 -59.39 -2.46 10.12
CA GLY A 212 -59.85 -1.15 10.56
C GLY A 212 -58.72 -0.13 10.42
N TRP A 213 -58.85 0.68 9.36
CA TRP A 213 -58.35 2.04 9.09
C TRP A 213 -56.99 2.48 9.62
#